data_AF-A0A2K1KIN3-F1
#
_entry.id   AF-A0A2K1KIN3-F1
#
_cell.length_a   1.000
_cell.length_b   1.000
_cell.length_c   1.000
_cell.angle_alpha   90.00
_cell.angle_beta   90.00
_cell.angle_gamma   90.00
#
_symmetry.space_group_name_H-M   'P 1'
#
loop_
_entity.id
_entity.type
_entity.pdbx_description
1 polymer ?
#
loop_
_entity_poly.entity_id
_entity_poly.type
_entity_poly.pdbx_seq_one_letter_code
_entity_poly.pdbx_strand_id
1 'polypeptide(L)'
;MDRYSLFSMWPHASTMSTITSSIADQIESNTCPICFELMKSPDFSPILLSPCGHTFCAKCVSRHVSIHEKQSRYGGPLQPAPCPYCRQNISSQTLNISLQKMITSILSLQETLEKADADTGGFRDGFLQAQTRCEILQSELQESMRKKDRMEREIAQTDEALIQLRAKEEALEESIRKFGASKGADRFDGYSE
;
A
#
# COMPACT_ATOMS: atom_id res chain seq x y z
N MET A 1 -7.41 -18.83 12.17
CA MET A 1 -6.19 -19.00 11.36
C MET A 1 -5.61 -17.62 11.14
N ASP A 2 -4.40 -17.37 11.66
CA ASP A 2 -3.83 -16.03 11.77
C ASP A 2 -3.51 -15.41 10.40
N ARG A 3 -4.14 -14.25 10.16
CA ARG A 3 -4.02 -13.41 8.95
C ARG A 3 -2.61 -12.87 8.70
N TYR A 4 -1.70 -12.99 9.66
CA TYR A 4 -0.29 -12.60 9.53
C TYR A 4 0.57 -13.65 8.79
N SER A 5 0.04 -14.86 8.54
CA SER A 5 0.83 -15.96 7.97
C SER A 5 0.87 -16.02 6.44
N LEU A 6 -0.06 -15.39 5.73
CA LEU A 6 -0.08 -15.40 4.26
C LEU A 6 0.83 -14.33 3.63
N PHE A 7 1.16 -13.29 4.38
CA PHE A 7 2.04 -12.21 3.91
C PHE A 7 3.53 -12.48 4.20
N SER A 8 3.81 -13.31 5.22
CA SER A 8 5.17 -13.70 5.64
C SER A 8 5.83 -14.77 4.76
N MET A 9 5.10 -15.32 3.78
CA MET A 9 5.62 -16.31 2.82
C MET A 9 5.93 -15.74 1.44
N TRP A 10 6.12 -14.42 1.31
CA TRP A 10 6.63 -13.83 0.06
C TRP A 10 8.13 -13.52 0.18
N PRO A 11 9.02 -14.37 -0.38
CA PRO A 11 10.48 -14.16 -0.30
C PRO A 11 10.97 -12.84 -0.93
N HIS A 12 10.14 -12.16 -1.72
CA HIS A 12 10.50 -10.93 -2.42
C HIS A 12 10.41 -9.66 -1.56
N ALA A 13 9.53 -9.59 -0.56
CA ALA A 13 9.35 -8.37 0.25
C ALA A 13 10.58 -8.08 1.15
N SER A 14 11.13 -9.13 1.78
CA SER A 14 12.36 -9.00 2.59
C SER A 14 13.59 -8.67 1.72
N THR A 15 13.61 -9.16 0.48
CA THR A 15 14.71 -8.95 -0.46
C THR A 15 14.71 -7.53 -1.01
N MET A 16 13.54 -6.98 -1.38
CA MET A 16 13.42 -5.59 -1.84
C MET A 16 13.81 -4.59 -0.74
N SER A 17 13.39 -4.82 0.51
CA SER A 17 13.79 -3.96 1.64
C SER A 17 15.30 -3.97 1.90
N THR A 18 15.99 -5.08 1.60
CA THR A 18 17.45 -5.17 1.77
C THR A 18 18.17 -4.44 0.64
N ILE A 19 17.67 -4.56 -0.59
CA ILE A 19 18.24 -3.90 -1.77
C ILE A 19 18.11 -2.38 -1.67
N THR A 20 16.95 -1.86 -1.25
CA THR A 20 16.75 -0.41 -1.09
C THR A 20 17.66 0.18 -0.03
N SER A 21 17.83 -0.49 1.12
CA SER A 21 18.80 -0.10 2.14
C SER A 21 20.22 -0.10 1.59
N SER A 22 20.62 -1.15 0.87
CA SER A 22 21.96 -1.23 0.30
C SER A 22 22.25 -0.13 -0.73
N ILE A 23 21.25 0.28 -1.52
CA ILE A 23 21.38 1.39 -2.46
C ILE A 23 21.54 2.72 -1.73
N ALA A 24 20.79 2.93 -0.64
CA ALA A 24 20.93 4.12 0.19
C ALA A 24 22.34 4.25 0.77
N ASP A 25 22.90 3.17 1.31
CA ASP A 25 24.27 3.12 1.85
C ASP A 25 25.31 3.46 0.75
N GLN A 26 25.09 2.96 -0.47
CA GLN A 26 25.95 3.27 -1.62
C GLN A 26 25.85 4.74 -2.02
N ILE A 27 24.67 5.37 -1.95
CA ILE A 27 24.54 6.80 -2.25
C ILE A 27 25.28 7.64 -1.20
N GLU A 28 25.10 7.32 0.08
CA GLU A 28 25.74 8.05 1.18
C GLU A 28 27.26 7.96 1.13
N SER A 29 27.80 6.76 0.88
CA SER A 29 29.25 6.52 0.77
C SER A 29 29.91 7.19 -0.44
N ASN A 30 29.14 7.65 -1.43
CA ASN A 30 29.64 8.31 -2.64
C ASN A 30 29.46 9.83 -2.63
N THR A 31 29.32 10.43 -1.44
CA THR A 31 29.23 11.88 -1.24
C THR A 31 30.61 12.54 -1.13
N CYS A 32 30.69 13.81 -1.54
CA CYS A 32 31.91 14.58 -1.41
C CYS A 32 32.18 14.93 0.05
N PRO A 33 33.37 14.66 0.62
CA PRO A 33 33.64 14.92 2.04
C PRO A 33 33.77 16.41 2.41
N ILE A 34 33.70 17.33 1.43
CA ILE A 34 33.75 18.78 1.65
C ILE A 34 32.35 19.39 1.72
N CYS A 35 31.46 19.01 0.81
CA CYS A 35 30.12 19.59 0.70
C CYS A 35 28.99 18.63 1.01
N PHE A 36 29.29 17.35 1.26
CA PHE A 36 28.34 16.27 1.53
C PHE A 36 27.30 16.02 0.44
N GLU A 37 27.53 16.59 -0.75
CA GLU A 37 26.69 16.36 -1.93
C GLU A 37 27.16 15.10 -2.67
N LEU A 38 26.21 14.33 -3.22
CA LEU A 38 26.50 13.17 -4.06
C LEU A 38 27.38 13.59 -5.25
N MET A 39 28.46 12.84 -5.51
CA MET A 39 29.42 13.14 -6.58
C MET A 39 28.88 12.78 -7.97
N LYS A 40 27.74 13.36 -8.36
CA LYS A 40 27.08 13.12 -9.64
C LYS A 40 27.51 14.12 -10.72
N SER A 41 27.52 13.65 -11.97
CA SER A 41 27.76 14.49 -13.14
C SER A 41 26.62 15.49 -13.36
N PRO A 42 26.86 16.68 -13.96
CA PRO A 42 28.17 17.25 -14.34
C PRO A 42 28.83 18.05 -13.21
N ASP A 43 28.06 18.79 -12.41
CA ASP A 43 28.58 19.80 -11.47
C ASP A 43 29.37 19.21 -10.30
N PHE A 44 28.99 18.02 -9.86
CA PHE A 44 29.60 17.33 -8.72
C PHE A 44 30.44 16.13 -9.14
N SER A 45 30.86 16.08 -10.41
CA SER A 45 31.67 14.98 -10.95
C SER A 45 32.87 14.66 -10.04
N PRO A 46 33.18 13.38 -9.78
CA PRO A 46 34.23 13.00 -8.84
C PRO A 46 35.61 13.22 -9.46
N ILE A 47 36.40 14.11 -8.89
CA ILE A 47 37.76 14.45 -9.33
C ILE A 47 38.78 13.78 -8.42
N LEU A 48 39.62 12.95 -9.02
CA LEU A 48 40.77 12.30 -8.40
C LEU A 48 41.98 13.24 -8.41
N LEU A 49 42.60 13.41 -7.25
CA LEU A 49 43.79 14.26 -7.08
C LEU A 49 45.07 13.43 -7.12
N SER A 50 45.98 13.76 -8.04
CA SER A 50 47.30 13.14 -8.13
C SER A 50 48.32 13.89 -7.26
N PRO A 51 49.28 13.21 -6.60
CA PRO A 51 49.50 11.75 -6.58
C PRO A 51 48.77 11.02 -5.43
N CYS A 52 48.06 11.73 -4.55
CA CYS A 52 47.54 11.16 -3.30
C CYS A 52 46.32 10.24 -3.47
N GLY A 53 45.59 10.32 -4.59
CA GLY A 53 44.43 9.48 -4.87
C GLY A 53 43.12 9.86 -4.15
N HIS A 54 43.09 10.96 -3.39
CA HIS A 54 41.84 11.42 -2.77
C HIS A 54 40.89 12.01 -3.81
N THR A 55 39.59 11.73 -3.66
CA THR A 55 38.54 12.14 -4.59
C THR A 55 37.57 13.13 -3.95
N PHE A 56 37.19 14.16 -4.69
CA PHE A 56 36.22 15.19 -4.26
C PHE A 56 35.38 15.65 -5.45
N CYS A 57 34.25 16.31 -5.22
CA CYS A 57 33.45 16.83 -6.34
C CYS A 57 34.16 17.99 -7.07
N ALA A 58 33.92 18.10 -8.39
CA ALA A 58 34.53 19.10 -9.26
C ALA A 58 34.34 20.54 -8.75
N LYS A 59 33.14 20.87 -8.26
CA LYS A 59 32.84 22.18 -7.66
C LYS A 59 33.75 22.53 -6.49
N CYS A 60 34.02 21.57 -5.60
CA CYS A 60 34.88 21.80 -4.43
C CYS A 60 36.36 21.88 -4.82
N VAL A 61 36.83 21.02 -5.73
CA VAL A 61 38.23 21.05 -6.19
C VAL A 61 38.53 22.37 -6.90
N SER A 62 37.68 22.79 -7.85
CA SER A 62 37.86 24.04 -8.59
C SER A 62 37.91 25.24 -7.65
N ARG A 63 37.00 25.30 -6.67
CA ARG A 63 36.98 26.37 -5.66
C ARG A 63 38.26 26.38 -4.83
N HIS A 64 38.69 25.22 -4.34
CA HIS A 64 39.88 25.08 -3.49
C HIS A 64 41.15 25.56 -4.21
N VAL A 65 41.35 25.10 -5.44
CA VAL A 65 42.52 25.48 -6.26
C VAL A 65 42.49 26.97 -6.58
N SER A 66 41.35 27.52 -7.00
CA SER A 66 41.22 28.96 -7.30
C SER A 66 41.47 29.87 -6.09
N ILE A 67 41.07 29.46 -4.89
CA ILE A 67 41.34 30.22 -3.66
C ILE A 67 42.84 30.21 -3.36
N HIS A 68 43.48 29.05 -3.44
CA HIS A 68 44.91 28.91 -3.17
C HIS A 68 45.78 29.70 -4.16
N GLU A 69 45.43 29.69 -5.44
CA GLU A 69 46.11 30.48 -6.48
C GLU A 69 46.05 31.99 -6.19
N LYS A 70 44.89 32.49 -5.73
CA LYS A 70 44.72 33.91 -5.36
C LYS A 70 45.54 34.28 -4.14
N GLN A 71 45.59 33.41 -3.13
CA GLN A 71 46.37 33.63 -1.90
C GLN A 71 47.88 33.62 -2.17
N SER A 72 48.34 32.78 -3.10
CA SER A 72 49.75 32.65 -3.44
C SER A 72 50.34 33.87 -4.18
N ARG A 73 49.50 34.82 -4.65
CA ARG A 73 49.93 36.01 -5.41
C ARG A 73 50.52 37.14 -4.55
N TYR A 74 50.39 37.09 -3.23
CA TYR A 74 50.97 38.11 -2.32
C TYR A 74 52.40 37.72 -1.90
N GLY A 75 53.37 37.82 -2.83
CA GLY A 75 54.79 37.93 -2.49
C GLY A 75 55.68 36.69 -2.65
N GLY A 76 55.28 35.66 -3.39
CA GLY A 76 56.12 34.48 -3.65
C GLY A 76 55.80 33.72 -4.95
N PRO A 77 56.61 32.71 -5.31
CA PRO A 77 56.34 31.83 -6.46
C PRO A 77 55.03 31.05 -6.27
N LEU A 78 54.30 30.81 -7.35
CA LEU A 78 53.04 30.06 -7.34
C LEU A 78 53.28 28.64 -6.82
N GLN A 79 52.66 28.29 -5.70
CA GLN A 79 52.72 26.95 -5.13
C GLN A 79 51.48 26.14 -5.50
N PRO A 80 51.61 24.83 -5.80
CA PRO A 80 50.47 23.96 -6.04
C PRO A 80 49.59 23.86 -4.80
N ALA A 81 48.28 23.80 -4.99
CA ALA A 81 47.34 23.67 -3.89
C ALA A 81 47.53 22.31 -3.17
N PRO A 82 47.52 22.27 -1.82
CA PRO A 82 47.60 21.02 -1.07
C PRO A 82 46.25 20.30 -1.09
N CYS A 83 46.26 18.97 -1.05
CA CYS A 83 45.06 18.14 -0.92
C CYS A 83 44.29 18.50 0.38
N PRO A 84 42.96 18.72 0.33
CA PRO A 84 42.17 19.02 1.54
C PRO A 84 42.22 17.93 2.62
N TYR A 85 42.49 16.68 2.23
CA TYR A 85 42.52 15.54 3.16
C TYR A 85 43.92 15.29 3.72
N CYS A 86 44.91 15.00 2.86
CA CYS A 86 46.25 14.60 3.30
C CYS A 86 47.31 15.70 3.20
N ARG A 87 46.96 16.90 2.72
CA ARG A 87 47.85 18.07 2.54
C ARG A 87 48.99 17.89 1.54
N GLN A 88 49.07 16.76 0.83
CA GLN A 88 50.05 16.57 -0.24
C GLN A 88 49.74 17.50 -1.43
N ASN A 89 50.78 18.10 -2.01
CA ASN A 89 50.62 19.01 -3.15
C ASN A 89 49.98 18.31 -4.35
N ILE A 90 48.94 18.93 -4.91
CA ILE A 90 48.22 18.44 -6.07
C ILE A 90 49.07 18.71 -7.32
N SER A 91 49.47 17.65 -8.01
CA SER A 91 50.21 17.76 -9.28
C SER A 91 49.28 17.82 -10.48
N SER A 92 48.19 17.06 -10.46
CA SER A 92 47.17 17.04 -11.51
C SER A 92 45.81 16.61 -10.96
N GLN A 93 44.77 16.86 -11.77
CA GLN A 93 43.38 16.52 -11.47
C GLN A 93 42.85 15.69 -12.63
N THR A 94 42.09 14.64 -12.34
CA THR A 94 41.49 13.81 -13.39
C THR A 94 40.12 13.34 -12.95
N LEU A 95 39.20 13.20 -13.90
CA LEU A 95 37.87 12.65 -13.63
C LEU A 95 38.00 11.18 -13.21
N ASN A 96 37.44 10.82 -12.06
CA ASN A 96 37.35 9.43 -11.61
C ASN A 96 36.22 8.73 -12.38
N ILE A 97 36.50 8.30 -13.60
CA ILE A 97 35.54 7.68 -14.52
C ILE A 97 34.88 6.45 -13.89
N SER A 98 35.65 5.64 -13.17
CA SER A 98 35.13 4.45 -12.50
C SER A 98 34.07 4.81 -11.47
N LEU A 99 34.37 5.75 -10.58
CA LEU A 99 33.44 6.21 -9.55
C LEU A 99 32.21 6.88 -10.18
N GLN A 100 32.41 7.71 -11.21
CA GLN A 100 31.32 8.37 -11.92
C GLN A 100 30.36 7.34 -12.56
N LYS A 101 30.90 6.28 -13.18
CA LYS A 101 30.10 5.19 -13.74
C LYS A 101 29.34 4.44 -12.66
N MET A 102 29.97 4.12 -11.53
CA MET A 102 29.28 3.46 -10.41
C MET A 102 28.12 4.29 -9.88
N ILE A 103 28.34 5.59 -9.60
CA ILE A 103 27.29 6.51 -9.15
C ILE A 103 26.15 6.57 -10.15
N THR A 104 26.47 6.67 -11.45
CA THR A 104 25.47 6.69 -12.52
C THR A 104 24.64 5.39 -12.54
N SER A 105 25.29 4.24 -12.42
CA SER A 105 24.61 2.94 -12.37
C SER A 105 23.69 2.82 -11.16
N ILE A 106 24.14 3.24 -9.97
CA ILE A 106 23.33 3.21 -8.74
C ILE A 106 22.08 4.07 -8.91
N LEU A 107 22.21 5.28 -9.45
CA LEU A 107 21.07 6.17 -9.69
C LEU A 107 20.08 5.57 -10.70
N SER A 108 20.57 4.93 -11.76
CA SER A 108 19.70 4.27 -12.74
C SER A 108 18.95 3.07 -12.15
N LEU A 109 19.60 2.32 -11.23
CA LEU A 109 18.97 1.21 -10.53
C LEU A 109 17.89 1.72 -9.58
N GLN A 110 18.16 2.79 -8.83
CA GLN A 110 17.18 3.43 -7.97
C GLN A 110 15.93 3.83 -8.75
N GLU A 111 16.09 4.53 -9.88
CA GLU A 111 14.97 4.96 -10.72
C GLU A 111 14.15 3.75 -11.26
N THR A 112 14.83 2.66 -11.61
CA THR A 112 14.17 1.44 -12.10
C THR A 112 13.33 0.78 -11.01
N LEU A 113 13.84 0.75 -9.77
CA LEU A 113 13.12 0.18 -8.63
C LEU A 113 11.91 1.03 -8.25
N GLU A 114 12.04 2.35 -8.22
CA GLU A 114 10.93 3.27 -7.95
C GLU A 114 9.78 3.08 -8.94
N LYS A 115 10.09 2.86 -10.22
CA LYS A 115 9.08 2.56 -11.25
C LYS A 115 8.43 1.19 -11.04
N ALA A 116 9.23 0.17 -10.74
CA ALA A 116 8.72 -1.17 -10.47
C ALA A 116 7.80 -1.22 -9.24
N ASP A 117 8.13 -0.45 -8.19
CA ASP A 117 7.31 -0.31 -6.99
C ASP A 117 6.00 0.43 -7.28
N ALA A 118 6.02 1.45 -8.14
CA ALA A 118 4.80 2.14 -8.56
C ALA A 118 3.83 1.20 -9.31
N ASP A 119 4.35 0.42 -10.25
CA ASP A 119 3.55 -0.53 -11.04
C ASP A 119 2.99 -1.66 -10.15
N THR A 120 3.82 -2.20 -9.25
CA THR A 120 3.42 -3.30 -8.36
C THR A 120 2.51 -2.83 -7.23
N GLY A 121 2.72 -1.61 -6.73
CA GLY A 121 1.92 -0.99 -5.67
C GLY A 121 0.45 -0.88 -6.07
N GLY A 122 0.18 -0.40 -7.28
CA GLY A 122 -1.19 -0.30 -7.80
C GLY A 122 -1.90 -1.65 -7.88
N PHE A 123 -1.19 -2.71 -8.31
CA PHE A 123 -1.74 -4.06 -8.32
C PHE A 123 -2.03 -4.58 -6.91
N ARG A 124 -1.10 -4.36 -5.97
CA ARG A 124 -1.22 -4.83 -4.58
C ARG A 124 -2.40 -4.17 -3.87
N ASP A 125 -2.58 -2.87 -4.05
CA ASP A 125 -3.67 -2.10 -3.47
C ASP A 125 -5.02 -2.51 -4.08
N GLY A 126 -5.07 -2.69 -5.40
CA GLY A 126 -6.25 -3.21 -6.08
C GLY A 126 -6.67 -4.59 -5.60
N PHE A 127 -5.70 -5.50 -5.40
CA PHE A 127 -5.96 -6.83 -4.85
C PHE A 127 -6.51 -6.77 -3.42
N LEU A 128 -5.89 -5.97 -2.54
CA LEU A 128 -6.34 -5.85 -1.14
C LEU A 128 -7.75 -5.25 -1.04
N GLN A 129 -8.06 -4.26 -1.89
CA GLN A 129 -9.39 -3.68 -1.97
C GLN A 129 -10.42 -4.69 -2.46
N ALA A 130 -10.09 -5.49 -3.48
CA ALA A 130 -10.95 -6.55 -3.99
C ALA A 130 -11.22 -7.63 -2.93
N GLN A 131 -10.17 -8.04 -2.20
CA GLN A 131 -10.28 -8.99 -1.09
C GLN A 131 -11.23 -8.46 0.00
N THR A 132 -11.00 -7.22 0.46
CA THR A 132 -11.85 -6.56 1.47
C THR A 132 -13.31 -6.50 1.02
N ARG A 133 -13.54 -6.16 -0.26
CA ARG A 133 -14.88 -6.11 -0.84
C ARG A 133 -15.55 -7.48 -0.86
N CYS A 134 -14.82 -8.54 -1.21
CA CYS A 134 -15.36 -9.90 -1.16
C CYS A 134 -15.76 -10.30 0.26
N GLU A 135 -14.97 -9.95 1.28
CA GLU A 135 -15.28 -10.24 2.68
C GLU A 135 -16.58 -9.54 3.13
N ILE A 136 -16.73 -8.25 2.79
CA ILE A 136 -17.96 -7.49 3.08
C ILE A 136 -19.17 -8.13 2.40
N LEU A 137 -19.06 -8.41 1.10
CA LEU A 137 -20.15 -9.00 0.32
C LEU A 137 -20.55 -10.39 0.85
N GLN A 138 -19.59 -11.19 1.31
CA GLN A 138 -19.88 -12.47 1.94
C GLN A 138 -20.67 -12.32 3.25
N SER A 139 -20.29 -11.33 4.08
CA SER A 139 -21.01 -11.02 5.32
C SER A 139 -22.43 -10.54 5.04
N GLU A 140 -22.61 -9.63 4.09
CA GLU A 140 -23.93 -9.13 3.68
C GLU A 140 -24.82 -10.23 3.10
N LEU A 141 -24.24 -11.11 2.26
CA LEU A 141 -24.94 -12.25 1.71
C LEU A 141 -25.44 -13.19 2.83
N GLN A 142 -24.59 -13.47 3.82
CA GLN A 142 -24.96 -14.30 4.96
C GLN A 142 -26.10 -13.67 5.78
N GLU A 143 -26.09 -12.35 5.98
CA GLU A 143 -27.17 -11.65 6.67
C GLU A 143 -28.48 -11.68 5.87
N SER A 144 -28.41 -11.46 4.56
CA SER A 144 -29.57 -11.54 3.66
C SER A 144 -30.20 -12.94 3.68
N MET A 145 -29.36 -13.99 3.64
CA MET A 145 -29.83 -15.38 3.77
C MET A 145 -30.55 -15.62 5.10
N ARG A 146 -30.00 -15.15 6.23
CA ARG A 146 -30.67 -15.26 7.54
C ARG A 146 -32.03 -14.55 7.57
N LYS A 147 -32.15 -13.40 6.91
CA LYS A 147 -33.42 -12.65 6.79
C LYS A 147 -34.45 -13.42 5.96
N LYS A 148 -34.03 -13.99 4.83
CA LYS A 148 -34.87 -14.87 4.00
C LYS A 148 -35.41 -16.03 4.82
N ASP A 149 -34.55 -16.76 5.53
CA ASP A 149 -34.96 -17.92 6.34
C ASP A 149 -35.96 -17.52 7.45
N ARG A 150 -35.82 -16.30 8.01
CA ARG A 150 -36.79 -15.77 8.98
C ARG A 150 -38.14 -15.51 8.34
N MET A 151 -38.17 -14.80 7.21
CA MET A 151 -39.41 -14.50 6.49
C MET A 151 -40.13 -15.77 6.04
N GLU A 152 -39.39 -16.78 5.57
CA GLU A 152 -39.99 -18.08 5.18
C GLU A 152 -40.69 -18.77 6.35
N ARG A 153 -40.11 -18.71 7.55
CA ARG A 153 -40.77 -19.24 8.76
C ARG A 153 -42.02 -18.46 9.14
N GLU A 154 -41.98 -17.13 9.04
CA GLU A 154 -43.14 -16.27 9.33
C GLU A 154 -44.28 -16.50 8.34
N ILE A 155 -43.97 -16.68 7.04
CA ILE A 155 -44.95 -17.07 6.02
C ILE A 155 -45.59 -18.41 6.38
N ALA A 156 -44.80 -19.43 6.69
CA ALA A 156 -45.31 -20.75 7.06
C ALA A 156 -46.22 -20.72 8.31
N GLN A 157 -45.89 -19.91 9.31
CA GLN A 157 -46.73 -19.70 10.49
C GLN A 157 -48.05 -19.00 10.14
N THR A 158 -47.99 -18.01 9.26
CA THR A 158 -49.16 -17.27 8.81
C THR A 158 -50.11 -18.16 8.00
N ASP A 159 -49.56 -18.99 7.13
CA ASP A 159 -50.33 -19.98 6.35
C ASP A 159 -51.04 -20.99 7.26
N GLU A 160 -50.34 -21.53 8.26
CA GLU A 160 -50.94 -22.43 9.27
C GLU A 160 -52.06 -21.75 10.05
N ALA A 161 -51.86 -20.50 10.49
CA ALA A 161 -52.89 -19.74 11.20
C ALA A 161 -54.13 -19.48 10.31
N LEU A 162 -53.92 -19.21 9.02
CA LEU A 162 -54.99 -19.06 8.03
C LEU A 162 -55.82 -20.35 7.88
N ILE A 163 -55.16 -21.51 7.82
CA ILE A 163 -55.84 -22.81 7.76
C ILE A 163 -56.72 -23.01 9.00
N GLN A 164 -56.18 -22.72 10.19
CA GLN A 164 -56.93 -22.86 11.45
C GLN A 164 -58.12 -21.90 11.56
N LEU A 165 -57.97 -20.66 11.08
CA LEU A 165 -59.06 -19.68 11.07
C LEU A 165 -60.18 -20.10 10.13
N ARG A 166 -59.85 -20.59 8.92
CA ARG A 166 -60.85 -21.13 7.98
C ARG A 166 -61.62 -22.31 8.58
N ALA A 167 -60.92 -23.25 9.23
CA ALA A 167 -61.57 -24.38 9.89
C ALA A 167 -62.52 -23.94 11.02
N LYS A 168 -62.15 -22.90 11.78
CA LYS A 168 -63.02 -22.31 12.81
C LYS A 168 -64.23 -21.61 12.22
N GLU A 169 -64.07 -20.90 11.11
CA GLU A 169 -65.15 -20.26 10.37
C GLU A 169 -66.18 -21.29 9.90
N GLU A 170 -65.73 -22.37 9.25
CA GLU A 170 -66.58 -23.49 8.82
C GLU A 170 -67.35 -24.14 9.99
N ALA A 171 -66.67 -24.40 11.12
CA ALA A 171 -67.28 -24.98 12.31
C ALA A 171 -68.32 -24.05 12.96
N LEU A 172 -68.06 -22.74 12.96
CA LEU A 172 -68.99 -21.73 13.46
C LEU A 172 -70.22 -21.63 12.56
N GLU A 173 -70.04 -21.59 11.24
CA GLU A 173 -71.14 -21.63 10.26
C GLU A 173 -72.03 -22.87 10.44
N GLU A 174 -71.43 -24.04 10.66
CA GLU A 174 -72.19 -25.26 10.93
C GLU A 174 -72.96 -25.19 12.27
N SER A 175 -72.35 -24.61 13.30
CA SER A 175 -73.01 -24.40 14.60
C SER A 175 -74.21 -23.45 14.47
N ILE A 176 -74.06 -22.36 13.71
CA ILE A 176 -75.15 -21.42 13.41
C ILE A 176 -76.28 -22.12 12.64
N ARG A 177 -75.97 -22.92 11.60
CA ARG A 177 -76.96 -23.71 10.86
C ARG A 177 -77.75 -24.64 11.79
N LYS A 178 -77.08 -25.36 12.71
CA LYS A 178 -77.73 -26.26 13.69
C LYS A 178 -78.64 -25.51 14.66
N PHE A 179 -78.20 -24.34 15.16
CA PHE A 179 -78.98 -23.50 16.08
C PHE A 179 -80.22 -22.86 15.41
N GLY A 180 -80.11 -22.53 14.11
CA GLY A 180 -81.25 -22.07 13.31
C GLY A 180 -82.30 -23.16 13.07
N ALA A 181 -81.87 -24.41 12.88
CA ALA A 181 -82.76 -25.55 12.69
C ALA A 181 -83.54 -25.93 13.97
N SER A 182 -82.93 -25.80 15.16
CA SER A 182 -83.60 -26.12 16.43
C SER A 182 -84.70 -25.12 16.82
N LYS A 183 -84.57 -23.84 16.46
CA LYS A 183 -85.62 -22.82 16.69
C LYS A 183 -86.79 -22.88 15.69
N GLY A 184 -86.65 -23.64 14.60
CA GLY A 184 -87.71 -23.85 13.60
C GLY A 184 -88.69 -24.97 13.96
N ALA A 185 -88.35 -25.85 14.90
CA ALA A 185 -89.20 -26.97 15.32
C ALA A 185 -90.25 -26.60 16.39
N ASP A 186 -90.04 -25.52 17.16
CA ASP A 186 -90.93 -25.10 18.26
C ASP A 186 -92.03 -24.09 17.84
N ARG A 187 -92.43 -24.06 16.55
CA ARG A 187 -93.46 -23.12 16.06
C ARG A 187 -94.59 -23.78 15.27
N PHE A 188 -95.01 -24.97 15.70
CA PHE A 188 -96.26 -25.58 15.27
C PHE A 188 -96.96 -26.26 16.45
N ASP A 189 -97.61 -25.48 17.30
CA ASP A 189 -98.75 -25.97 18.06
C ASP A 189 -99.69 -24.83 18.46
N GLY A 190 -100.97 -25.00 18.13
CA GLY A 190 -102.10 -24.30 18.73
C GLY A 190 -102.49 -22.97 18.07
N TYR A 191 -103.52 -22.98 17.22
CA TYR A 191 -104.89 -22.75 17.70
C TYR A 191 -105.89 -22.97 16.56
N SER A 192 -106.67 -24.05 16.70
CA SER A 192 -108.00 -24.20 16.11
C SER A 192 -109.00 -23.58 17.08
N GLU A 193 -109.78 -22.61 16.61
CA GLU A 193 -111.22 -22.41 16.87
C GLU A 193 -111.73 -21.20 16.07
#